data_AF-D8M966-F1
#
_entry.id   AF-D8M966-F1
#
_cell.length_a   1.000
_cell.length_b   1.000
_cell.length_c   1.000
_cell.angle_alpha   90.00
_cell.angle_beta   90.00
_cell.angle_gamma   90.00
#
_symmetry.space_group_name_H-M   'P 1'
#
loop_
_entity.id
_entity.type
_entity.pdbx_description
1 polymer ?
#
loop_
_entity_poly.entity_id
_entity_poly.type
_entity_poly.pdbx_seq_one_letter_code
_entity_poly.pdbx_strand_id
1 'polypeptide(L)'
;MFLTEQYEQVIILEDDLEVSPDFFEYFDATSPILWADPTLYCVSAWNDNGQVTHVHDPTRLFRSDFFPGLGWMLTRTLWEELGPTWPGAYWDDWLRHPNQRKNRGCIRPEVSRSYTFGEMGTSNSQFYSKFLKGIKKNEEFVEFTKMDLQFLLKQNFDPMWIRTINEATEVTRTRFSTSGREEERVRDSGFSGSVPFIRLANELHIMSDEKAGVYRTAYMGVVAVQTKGTQLYLVPRSGPSFVYSS
;
A
#
# COMPACT_ATOMS: atom_id res chain seq x y z
N MET A 1 7.57 -22.31 -12.36
CA MET A 1 6.64 -21.28 -12.89
C MET A 1 7.26 -20.48 -14.02
N PHE A 2 8.13 -19.50 -13.75
CA PHE A 2 8.73 -18.70 -14.83
C PHE A 2 9.67 -19.49 -15.76
N LEU A 3 10.58 -20.29 -15.18
CA LEU A 3 11.58 -21.03 -15.96
C LEU A 3 11.03 -22.33 -16.58
N THR A 4 10.15 -23.02 -15.86
CA THR A 4 9.63 -24.33 -16.26
C THR A 4 8.34 -24.23 -17.07
N GLU A 5 7.34 -23.52 -16.53
CA GLU A 5 6.00 -23.39 -17.13
C GLU A 5 5.89 -22.20 -18.08
N GLN A 6 6.91 -21.34 -18.14
CA GLN A 6 7.00 -20.19 -19.05
C GLN A 6 5.81 -19.22 -18.92
N TYR A 7 5.23 -19.10 -17.72
CA TYR A 7 4.25 -18.04 -17.44
C TYR A 7 4.93 -16.68 -17.52
N GLU A 8 4.24 -15.67 -18.04
CA GLU A 8 4.74 -14.29 -18.12
C GLU A 8 4.43 -13.48 -16.85
N GLN A 9 3.50 -13.95 -16.03
CA GLN A 9 3.06 -13.31 -14.81
C GLN A 9 2.50 -14.37 -13.86
N VAL A 10 2.67 -14.16 -12.57
CA VAL A 10 2.07 -15.01 -11.53
C VAL A 10 1.55 -14.16 -10.38
N ILE A 11 0.58 -14.69 -9.65
CA ILE A 11 0.13 -14.16 -8.36
C ILE A 11 0.67 -15.09 -7.28
N ILE A 12 1.38 -14.54 -6.30
CA ILE A 12 1.95 -15.27 -5.17
C ILE A 12 1.02 -15.13 -3.96
N LEU A 13 0.63 -16.28 -3.41
CA LEU A 13 -0.15 -16.41 -2.19
C LEU A 13 0.64 -17.27 -1.19
N GLU A 14 0.66 -16.83 0.06
CA GLU A 14 1.05 -17.68 1.20
C GLU A 14 -0.13 -18.59 1.57
N ASP A 15 0.15 -19.71 2.23
CA ASP A 15 -0.83 -20.74 2.57
C ASP A 15 -1.80 -20.33 3.69
N ASP A 16 -1.48 -19.24 4.39
CA ASP A 16 -2.27 -18.65 5.47
C ASP A 16 -3.17 -17.48 5.01
N LEU A 17 -3.36 -17.31 3.70
CA LEU A 17 -4.17 -16.25 3.11
C LEU A 17 -5.54 -16.74 2.63
N GLU A 18 -6.58 -16.04 3.04
CA GLU A 18 -7.91 -16.08 2.43
C GLU A 18 -8.06 -14.91 1.44
N VAL A 19 -8.70 -15.16 0.30
CA VAL A 19 -8.90 -14.15 -0.75
C VAL A 19 -10.34 -13.68 -0.84
N SER A 20 -10.54 -12.43 -1.25
CA SER A 20 -11.85 -11.80 -1.47
C SER A 20 -12.56 -12.35 -2.72
N PRO A 21 -13.91 -12.20 -2.81
CA PRO A 21 -14.67 -12.65 -3.98
C PRO A 21 -14.23 -12.04 -5.32
N ASP A 22 -13.69 -10.81 -5.29
CA ASP A 22 -13.20 -10.06 -6.44
C ASP A 22 -11.67 -10.16 -6.62
N PHE A 23 -10.98 -11.09 -5.95
CA PHE A 23 -9.51 -11.17 -5.99
C PHE A 23 -8.95 -11.30 -7.41
N PHE A 24 -9.47 -12.24 -8.21
CA PHE A 24 -9.02 -12.42 -9.59
C PHE A 24 -9.48 -11.30 -10.52
N GLU A 25 -10.68 -10.76 -10.30
CA GLU A 25 -11.21 -9.59 -11.02
C GLU A 25 -10.31 -8.35 -10.83
N TYR A 26 -9.82 -8.14 -9.60
CA TYR A 26 -8.87 -7.09 -9.26
C TYR A 26 -7.52 -7.25 -9.98
N PHE A 27 -6.95 -8.46 -9.99
CA PHE A 27 -5.67 -8.71 -10.68
C PHE A 27 -5.80 -8.66 -12.19
N ASP A 28 -6.90 -9.14 -12.77
CA ASP A 28 -7.15 -9.08 -14.21
C ASP A 28 -7.23 -7.62 -14.68
N ALA A 29 -7.99 -6.78 -13.99
CA ALA A 29 -8.13 -5.37 -14.32
C ALA A 29 -6.83 -4.55 -14.16
N THR A 30 -5.98 -4.91 -13.19
CA THR A 30 -4.73 -4.17 -12.90
C THR A 30 -3.51 -4.72 -13.64
N SER A 31 -3.58 -5.92 -14.21
CA SER A 31 -2.48 -6.51 -14.99
C SER A 31 -2.06 -5.65 -16.19
N PRO A 32 -2.98 -5.12 -17.03
CA PRO A 32 -2.61 -4.22 -18.11
C PRO A 32 -1.87 -2.96 -17.63
N ILE A 33 -2.22 -2.43 -16.46
CA ILE A 33 -1.55 -1.26 -15.87
C ILE A 33 -0.12 -1.62 -15.44
N LEU A 34 0.08 -2.79 -14.80
CA LEU A 34 1.40 -3.27 -14.39
C LEU A 34 2.34 -3.45 -15.59
N TRP A 35 1.84 -3.95 -16.71
CA TRP A 35 2.64 -4.13 -17.94
C TRP A 35 2.92 -2.81 -18.67
N ALA A 36 1.98 -1.87 -18.65
CA ALA A 36 2.11 -0.59 -19.35
C ALA A 36 3.02 0.41 -18.62
N ASP A 37 3.12 0.35 -17.29
CA ASP A 37 3.83 1.32 -16.48
C ASP A 37 5.12 0.73 -15.86
N PRO A 38 6.32 1.03 -16.42
CA PRO A 38 7.59 0.51 -15.91
C PRO A 38 7.96 1.07 -14.52
N THR A 39 7.21 2.04 -14.01
CA THR A 39 7.36 2.56 -12.65
C THR A 39 6.57 1.76 -11.61
N LEU A 40 5.85 0.73 -12.05
CA LEU A 40 5.32 -0.33 -11.21
C LEU A 40 6.21 -1.56 -11.26
N TYR A 41 6.25 -2.29 -10.15
CA TYR A 41 6.83 -3.65 -10.10
C TYR A 41 5.89 -4.69 -9.48
N CYS A 42 4.78 -4.27 -8.88
CA CYS A 42 3.82 -5.21 -8.34
C CYS A 42 2.41 -4.64 -8.29
N VAL A 43 1.45 -5.55 -8.15
CA VAL A 43 0.11 -5.26 -7.63
C VAL A 43 -0.04 -6.11 -6.37
N SER A 44 -0.50 -5.53 -5.27
CA SER A 44 -0.73 -6.25 -4.02
C SER A 44 -2.19 -6.14 -3.62
N ALA A 45 -2.77 -7.24 -3.16
CA ALA A 45 -4.09 -7.34 -2.59
C ALA A 45 -4.17 -6.76 -1.16
N TRP A 46 -3.05 -6.31 -0.59
CA TRP A 46 -2.95 -5.96 0.83
C TRP A 46 -2.85 -4.44 1.06
N ASN A 47 -3.59 -3.96 2.06
CA ASN A 47 -3.40 -2.65 2.67
C ASN A 47 -2.88 -2.82 4.10
N ASP A 48 -1.63 -2.43 4.36
CA ASP A 48 -1.02 -2.49 5.70
C ASP A 48 -1.79 -1.68 6.77
N ASN A 49 -2.45 -0.60 6.37
CA ASN A 49 -3.33 0.21 7.22
C ASN A 49 -4.81 -0.06 6.91
N GLY A 50 -5.12 -1.29 6.50
CA GLY A 50 -6.44 -1.71 6.04
C GLY A 50 -7.42 -2.09 7.15
N GLN A 51 -7.22 -1.61 8.39
CA GLN A 51 -8.12 -1.96 9.49
C GLN A 51 -9.52 -1.40 9.24
N VAL A 52 -10.56 -2.04 9.78
CA VAL A 52 -11.98 -1.67 9.57
C VAL A 52 -12.26 -0.18 9.81
N THR A 53 -11.55 0.45 10.75
CA THR A 53 -11.69 1.89 11.07
C THR A 53 -10.98 2.84 10.11
N HIS A 54 -10.14 2.31 9.21
CA HIS A 54 -9.25 3.04 8.32
C HIS A 54 -9.57 2.88 6.83
N VAL A 55 -10.63 2.16 6.50
CA VAL A 55 -11.03 1.85 5.11
C VAL A 55 -12.54 1.90 4.97
N HIS A 56 -13.00 2.28 3.77
CA HIS A 56 -14.43 2.39 3.49
C HIS A 56 -14.78 2.07 2.05
N ASP A 57 -14.04 2.61 1.07
CA ASP A 57 -14.39 2.50 -0.34
C ASP A 57 -13.74 1.25 -0.96
N PRO A 58 -14.49 0.17 -1.29
CA PRO A 58 -13.90 -1.01 -1.89
C PRO A 58 -13.39 -0.76 -3.30
N THR A 59 -13.88 0.28 -4.00
CA THR A 59 -13.48 0.57 -5.39
C THR A 59 -12.17 1.35 -5.49
N ARG A 60 -11.73 1.97 -4.39
CA ARG A 60 -10.57 2.86 -4.42
C ARG A 60 -9.25 2.09 -4.43
N LEU A 61 -8.37 2.49 -5.35
CA LEU A 61 -7.02 1.95 -5.52
C LEU A 61 -5.99 3.08 -5.40
N PHE A 62 -4.80 2.73 -4.92
CA PHE A 62 -3.69 3.66 -4.73
C PHE A 62 -2.40 3.09 -5.30
N ARG A 63 -1.43 3.97 -5.57
CA ARG A 63 -0.02 3.58 -5.65
C ARG A 63 0.60 3.57 -4.26
N SER A 64 1.65 2.78 -4.06
CA SER A 64 2.43 2.68 -2.82
C SER A 64 3.90 2.46 -3.14
N ASP A 65 4.80 3.19 -2.50
CA ASP A 65 6.24 2.95 -2.56
C ASP A 65 6.69 1.86 -1.59
N PHE A 66 5.85 1.53 -0.61
CA PHE A 66 6.04 0.38 0.28
C PHE A 66 5.58 -0.90 -0.43
N PHE A 67 6.42 -1.94 -0.47
CA PHE A 67 6.06 -3.27 -0.94
C PHE A 67 5.24 -4.03 0.12
N PRO A 68 3.93 -4.29 -0.11
CA PRO A 68 3.10 -4.92 0.90
C PRO A 68 3.21 -6.45 0.91
N GLY A 69 3.36 -7.09 -0.25
CA GLY A 69 3.31 -8.55 -0.39
C GLY A 69 1.89 -9.10 -0.23
N LEU A 70 1.73 -10.16 0.57
CA LEU A 70 0.45 -10.71 1.07
C LEU A 70 -0.64 -10.84 0.00
N GLY A 71 -0.38 -11.67 -1.02
CA GLY A 71 -1.21 -11.77 -2.23
C GLY A 71 -0.78 -10.72 -3.24
N TRP A 72 0.23 -11.03 -4.06
CA TRP A 72 0.81 -10.03 -4.95
C TRP A 72 1.21 -10.62 -6.30
N MET A 73 1.10 -9.79 -7.34
CA MET A 73 1.37 -10.14 -8.72
C MET A 73 2.70 -9.54 -9.16
N LEU A 74 3.51 -10.35 -9.84
CA LEU A 74 4.78 -9.95 -10.46
C LEU A 74 4.91 -10.52 -11.87
N THR A 75 5.68 -9.81 -12.70
CA THR A 75 5.99 -10.22 -14.07
C THR A 75 7.26 -11.06 -14.12
N ARG A 76 7.40 -11.83 -15.20
CA ARG A 76 8.62 -12.57 -15.52
C ARG A 76 9.84 -11.66 -15.64
N THR A 77 9.68 -10.49 -16.25
CA THR A 77 10.75 -9.49 -16.39
C THR A 77 11.31 -9.06 -15.04
N LEU A 78 10.43 -8.86 -14.04
CA LEU A 78 10.91 -8.55 -12.68
C LEU A 78 11.62 -9.76 -12.06
N TRP A 79 11.11 -10.97 -12.26
CA TRP A 79 11.77 -12.18 -11.75
C TRP A 79 13.17 -12.38 -12.36
N GLU A 80 13.35 -12.12 -13.66
CA GLU A 80 14.65 -12.21 -14.33
C GLU A 80 15.66 -11.18 -13.78
N GLU A 81 15.18 -10.02 -13.31
CA GLU A 81 16.00 -9.03 -12.60
C GLU A 81 16.38 -9.49 -11.19
N LEU A 82 15.42 -10.00 -10.41
CA LEU A 82 15.59 -10.27 -8.98
C LEU A 82 16.21 -11.64 -8.70
N GLY A 83 15.78 -12.67 -9.43
CA GLY A 83 16.12 -14.08 -9.22
C GLY A 83 17.62 -14.37 -9.11
N PRO A 84 18.50 -13.80 -9.95
CA PRO A 84 19.95 -14.02 -9.86
C PRO A 84 20.59 -13.53 -8.55
N THR A 85 19.93 -12.60 -7.84
CA THR A 85 20.44 -12.00 -6.59
C THR A 85 19.52 -12.24 -5.40
N TRP A 86 18.64 -13.25 -5.51
CA TRP A 86 17.66 -13.55 -4.48
C TRP A 86 18.34 -13.83 -3.12
N PRO A 87 17.85 -13.24 -2.02
CA PRO A 87 18.50 -13.36 -0.73
C PRO A 87 18.21 -14.72 -0.07
N GLY A 88 19.10 -15.17 0.80
CA GLY A 88 18.89 -16.40 1.57
C GLY A 88 17.83 -16.29 2.69
N ALA A 89 17.45 -15.08 3.09
CA ALA A 89 16.45 -14.81 4.12
C ALA A 89 15.86 -13.39 3.96
N TYR A 90 14.73 -13.10 4.62
CA TYR A 90 14.09 -11.78 4.67
C TYR A 90 13.87 -11.15 3.28
N TRP A 91 13.34 -11.97 2.36
CA TRP A 91 13.20 -11.60 0.95
C TRP A 91 12.31 -10.39 0.72
N ASP A 92 11.29 -10.20 1.57
CA ASP A 92 10.35 -9.09 1.51
C ASP A 92 11.01 -7.77 1.94
N ASP A 93 11.79 -7.77 3.03
CA ASP A 93 12.58 -6.62 3.45
C ASP A 93 13.70 -6.29 2.44
N TRP A 94 14.35 -7.30 1.87
CA TRP A 94 15.29 -7.11 0.76
C TRP A 94 14.63 -6.46 -0.44
N LEU A 95 13.41 -6.86 -0.81
CA LEU A 95 12.68 -6.30 -1.94
C LEU A 95 12.28 -4.83 -1.70
N ARG A 96 12.03 -4.44 -0.43
CA ARG A 96 11.73 -3.04 -0.02
C ARG A 96 12.93 -2.11 -0.15
N HIS A 97 14.15 -2.65 -0.12
CA HIS A 97 15.38 -1.87 -0.18
C HIS A 97 15.51 -1.12 -1.53
N PRO A 98 16.02 0.13 -1.55
CA PRO A 98 16.11 0.95 -2.77
C PRO A 98 16.89 0.31 -3.92
N ASN A 99 17.87 -0.55 -3.64
CA ASN A 99 18.64 -1.27 -4.66
C ASN A 99 17.76 -2.21 -5.50
N GLN A 100 16.71 -2.79 -4.92
CA GLN A 100 15.75 -3.67 -5.56
C GLN A 100 14.54 -2.86 -6.05
N ARG A 101 13.96 -2.04 -5.17
CA ARG A 101 12.78 -1.23 -5.48
C ARG A 101 13.01 -0.27 -6.66
N LYS A 102 14.21 0.32 -6.77
CA LYS A 102 14.61 1.22 -7.88
C LYS A 102 13.57 2.31 -8.18
N ASN A 103 13.00 2.91 -7.13
CA ASN A 103 11.95 3.93 -7.20
C ASN A 103 10.66 3.50 -7.94
N ARG A 104 10.41 2.18 -8.03
CA ARG A 104 9.13 1.62 -8.47
C ARG A 104 8.18 1.49 -7.29
N GLY A 105 6.89 1.52 -7.58
CA GLY A 105 5.81 1.31 -6.60
C GLY A 105 4.95 0.11 -6.94
N CYS A 106 3.99 -0.18 -6.06
CA CYS A 106 2.92 -1.14 -6.30
C CYS A 106 1.57 -0.45 -6.39
N ILE A 107 0.61 -1.10 -7.05
CA ILE A 107 -0.81 -0.80 -6.83
C ILE A 107 -1.25 -1.56 -5.58
N ARG A 108 -2.06 -0.92 -4.74
CA ARG A 108 -2.73 -1.53 -3.58
C ARG A 108 -4.16 -1.01 -3.43
N PRO A 109 -5.11 -1.80 -2.89
CA PRO A 109 -6.47 -1.34 -2.68
C PRO A 109 -6.63 -0.51 -1.39
N GLU A 110 -7.74 0.20 -1.25
CA GLU A 110 -8.18 0.72 0.05
C GLU A 110 -8.63 -0.43 0.96
N VAL A 111 -9.60 -1.26 0.53
CA VAL A 111 -10.02 -2.46 1.26
C VAL A 111 -9.25 -3.67 0.73
N SER A 112 -8.58 -4.42 1.61
CA SER A 112 -7.74 -5.56 1.22
C SER A 112 -8.54 -6.65 0.51
N ARG A 113 -7.92 -7.28 -0.48
CA ARG A 113 -8.41 -8.45 -1.25
C ARG A 113 -7.87 -9.77 -0.71
N SER A 114 -6.99 -9.70 0.27
CA SER A 114 -6.45 -10.84 1.02
C SER A 114 -6.56 -10.58 2.52
N TYR A 115 -6.63 -11.65 3.30
CA TYR A 115 -6.65 -11.65 4.75
C TYR A 115 -5.79 -12.80 5.28
N THR A 116 -4.89 -12.54 6.22
CA THR A 116 -4.12 -13.61 6.87
C THR A 116 -4.87 -14.15 8.09
N PHE A 117 -4.98 -15.48 8.18
CA PHE A 117 -5.44 -16.18 9.38
C PHE A 117 -4.29 -16.83 10.17
N GLY A 118 -3.03 -16.57 9.78
CA GLY A 118 -1.82 -17.13 10.37
C GLY A 118 -1.44 -16.49 11.72
N GLU A 119 -2.19 -16.78 12.79
CA GLU A 119 -1.87 -16.30 14.14
C GLU A 119 -0.55 -16.90 14.69
N MET A 120 -0.21 -18.12 14.26
CA MET A 120 1.05 -18.80 14.56
C MET A 120 1.88 -18.91 13.29
N GLY A 121 3.04 -18.25 13.27
CA GLY A 121 3.97 -18.27 12.14
C GLY A 121 5.42 -18.05 12.56
N THR A 122 6.29 -17.79 11.60
CA THR A 122 7.73 -17.53 11.83
C THR A 122 8.02 -16.16 12.44
N SER A 123 7.01 -15.29 12.48
CA SER A 123 7.08 -13.93 13.03
C SER A 123 6.48 -13.82 14.44
N ASN A 124 6.84 -12.77 15.18
CA ASN A 124 6.29 -12.51 16.52
C ASN A 124 4.76 -12.31 16.47
N SER A 125 4.01 -13.16 17.18
CA SER A 125 2.54 -13.12 17.30
C SER A 125 1.97 -11.76 17.77
N GLN A 126 2.80 -10.93 18.39
CA GLN A 126 2.45 -9.56 18.81
C GLN A 126 2.17 -8.62 17.63
N PHE A 127 2.80 -8.81 16.47
CA PHE A 127 2.52 -7.99 15.28
C PHE A 127 1.17 -8.38 14.66
N TYR A 128 0.89 -9.69 14.57
CA TYR A 128 -0.38 -10.21 14.10
C TYR A 128 -1.56 -9.70 14.93
N SER A 129 -1.48 -9.89 16.25
CA SER A 129 -2.53 -9.48 17.19
C SER A 129 -2.79 -7.97 17.22
N LYS A 130 -1.73 -7.16 17.06
CA LYS A 130 -1.85 -5.70 17.12
C LYS A 130 -2.40 -5.08 15.84
N PHE A 131 -1.99 -5.59 14.67
CA PHE A 131 -2.26 -4.91 13.39
C PHE A 131 -2.93 -5.80 12.34
N LEU A 132 -2.48 -7.05 12.15
CA LEU A 132 -2.95 -7.89 11.04
C LEU A 132 -4.37 -8.43 11.27
N LYS A 133 -4.70 -8.83 12.51
CA LYS A 133 -6.02 -9.35 12.87
C LYS A 133 -7.17 -8.35 12.60
N GLY A 134 -6.87 -7.05 12.62
CA GLY A 134 -7.86 -5.99 12.42
C GLY A 134 -8.13 -5.64 10.96
N ILE A 135 -7.37 -6.20 10.01
CA ILE A 135 -7.46 -5.88 8.59
C ILE A 135 -8.80 -6.35 8.02
N LYS A 136 -9.47 -5.46 7.30
CA LYS A 136 -10.75 -5.73 6.64
C LYS A 136 -10.49 -6.45 5.31
N LYS A 137 -10.94 -7.70 5.20
CA LYS A 137 -11.14 -8.40 3.92
C LYS A 137 -12.36 -7.80 3.22
N ASN A 138 -12.24 -7.54 1.92
CA ASN A 138 -13.37 -7.17 1.11
C ASN A 138 -14.31 -8.36 0.91
N GLU A 139 -15.61 -8.15 1.10
CA GLU A 139 -16.66 -9.17 0.90
C GLU A 139 -17.62 -8.79 -0.25
N GLU A 140 -17.43 -7.63 -0.87
CA GLU A 140 -18.26 -7.11 -1.95
C GLU A 140 -17.58 -7.33 -3.31
N PHE A 141 -18.31 -7.81 -4.32
CA PHE A 141 -17.73 -7.98 -5.64
C PHE A 141 -17.64 -6.63 -6.38
N VAL A 142 -16.44 -6.17 -6.70
CA VAL A 142 -16.19 -4.95 -7.48
C VAL A 142 -15.79 -5.33 -8.91
N GLU A 143 -16.56 -4.89 -9.89
CA GLU A 143 -16.31 -5.16 -11.33
C GLU A 143 -15.20 -4.26 -11.89
N PHE A 144 -13.96 -4.41 -11.41
CA PHE A 144 -12.81 -3.57 -11.79
C PHE A 144 -12.52 -3.57 -13.30
N THR A 145 -12.76 -4.68 -14.00
CA THR A 145 -12.54 -4.78 -15.45
C THR A 145 -13.46 -3.85 -16.26
N LYS A 146 -14.54 -3.36 -15.63
CA LYS A 146 -15.46 -2.37 -16.21
C LYS A 146 -15.10 -0.92 -15.84
N MET A 147 -14.09 -0.70 -15.00
CA MET A 147 -13.67 0.61 -14.55
C MET A 147 -12.51 1.15 -15.40
N ASP A 148 -12.42 2.48 -15.52
CA ASP A 148 -11.24 3.12 -16.07
C ASP A 148 -10.16 3.24 -14.99
N LEU A 149 -9.15 2.37 -15.07
CA LEU A 149 -8.01 2.35 -14.15
C LEU A 149 -6.79 3.13 -14.68
N GLN A 150 -6.91 3.87 -15.78
CA GLN A 150 -5.80 4.65 -16.35
C GLN A 150 -5.27 5.72 -15.37
N PHE A 151 -6.07 6.15 -14.40
CA PHE A 151 -5.63 7.07 -13.35
C PHE A 151 -4.46 6.51 -12.52
N LEU A 152 -4.27 5.18 -12.48
CA LEU A 152 -3.17 4.53 -11.76
C LEU A 152 -1.83 4.60 -12.48
N LEU A 153 -1.79 4.92 -13.77
CA LEU A 153 -0.53 5.17 -14.49
C LEU A 153 0.17 6.35 -13.85
N LYS A 154 1.48 6.26 -13.59
CA LYS A 154 2.22 7.28 -12.84
C LYS A 154 2.04 8.71 -13.38
N GLN A 155 2.05 8.87 -14.70
CA GLN A 155 1.84 10.16 -15.35
C GLN A 155 0.49 10.82 -15.03
N ASN A 156 -0.52 10.03 -14.68
CA ASN A 156 -1.84 10.48 -14.28
C ASN A 156 -1.96 10.54 -12.74
N PHE A 157 -1.42 9.54 -12.04
CA PHE A 157 -1.53 9.43 -10.59
C PHE A 157 -0.76 10.52 -9.86
N ASP A 158 0.48 10.84 -10.24
CA ASP A 158 1.30 11.88 -9.61
C ASP A 158 0.60 13.25 -9.54
N PRO A 159 0.15 13.85 -10.67
CA PRO A 159 -0.50 15.15 -10.63
C PRO A 159 -1.86 15.10 -9.91
N MET A 160 -2.62 14.01 -10.07
CA MET A 160 -3.87 13.79 -9.34
C MET A 160 -3.61 13.76 -7.82
N TRP A 161 -2.65 12.95 -7.36
CA TRP A 161 -2.29 12.80 -5.96
C TRP A 161 -1.88 14.12 -5.32
N ILE A 162 -0.97 14.85 -5.97
CA ILE A 162 -0.50 16.16 -5.49
C ILE A 162 -1.67 17.14 -5.41
N ARG A 163 -2.53 17.17 -6.43
CA ARG A 163 -3.71 18.04 -6.47
C ARG A 163 -4.66 17.73 -5.31
N THR A 164 -5.02 16.46 -5.12
CA THR A 164 -5.88 16.01 -4.01
C THR A 164 -5.33 16.43 -2.65
N ILE A 165 -4.03 16.23 -2.40
CA ILE A 165 -3.39 16.65 -1.15
C ILE A 165 -3.39 18.18 -1.01
N ASN A 166 -3.21 18.92 -2.10
CA ASN A 166 -3.20 20.38 -2.07
C ASN A 166 -4.59 20.98 -1.81
N GLU A 167 -5.64 20.34 -2.32
CA GLU A 167 -7.04 20.73 -2.15
C GLU A 167 -7.63 20.29 -0.80
N ALA A 168 -7.07 19.25 -0.16
CA ALA A 168 -7.50 18.80 1.16
C ALA A 168 -7.35 19.86 2.26
N THR A 169 -8.34 19.95 3.15
CA THR A 169 -8.39 20.92 4.25
C THR A 169 -7.26 20.63 5.23
N GLU A 170 -6.42 21.63 5.49
CA GLU A 170 -5.35 21.49 6.46
C GLU A 170 -5.91 21.55 7.89
N VAL A 171 -5.75 20.45 8.63
CA VAL A 171 -6.19 20.34 10.02
C VAL A 171 -5.00 20.15 10.96
N THR A 172 -5.19 20.58 12.20
CA THR A 172 -4.22 20.33 13.28
C THR A 172 -4.59 19.03 13.99
N ARG A 173 -3.60 18.37 14.61
CA ARG A 173 -3.74 17.04 15.26
C ARG A 173 -4.93 16.91 16.23
N THR A 174 -5.44 18.02 16.76
CA THR A 174 -6.52 18.05 17.77
C THR A 174 -7.93 18.15 17.20
N ARG A 175 -8.11 18.27 15.87
CA ARG A 175 -9.41 18.57 15.25
C ARG A 175 -9.71 17.71 14.02
N PHE A 176 -9.54 16.40 14.11
CA PHE A 176 -10.07 15.51 13.06
C PHE A 176 -11.59 15.64 13.03
N SER A 177 -12.16 16.03 11.90
CA SER A 177 -13.61 16.19 11.76
C SER A 177 -14.31 14.84 11.88
N THR A 178 -15.49 14.86 12.51
CA THR A 178 -16.44 13.74 12.54
C THR A 178 -17.57 13.94 11.52
N SER A 179 -17.49 14.93 10.62
CA SER A 179 -18.55 15.25 9.65
C SER A 179 -18.65 14.25 8.48
N GLY A 180 -17.67 13.35 8.33
CA GLY A 180 -17.80 12.10 7.57
C GLY A 180 -17.83 12.24 6.04
N ARG A 181 -17.44 13.38 5.47
CA ARG A 181 -17.39 13.59 4.00
C ARG A 181 -16.29 14.54 3.52
N GLU A 182 -15.36 14.91 4.38
CA GLU A 182 -14.31 15.87 4.03
C GLU A 182 -12.98 15.14 3.78
N GLU A 183 -12.17 15.69 2.89
CA GLU A 183 -10.77 15.31 2.71
C GLU A 183 -9.91 16.25 3.54
N GLU A 184 -9.19 15.69 4.50
CA GLU A 184 -8.33 16.42 5.42
C GLU A 184 -6.87 16.03 5.20
N ARG A 185 -5.97 16.99 5.40
CA ARG A 185 -4.54 16.72 5.49
C ARG A 185 -4.01 17.19 6.82
N VAL A 186 -3.16 16.36 7.42
CA VAL A 186 -2.29 16.78 8.53
C VAL A 186 -0.88 16.88 8.00
N ARG A 187 -0.36 18.10 7.94
CA ARG A 187 1.08 18.30 7.79
C ARG A 187 1.73 17.98 9.12
N ASP A 188 2.82 17.23 9.05
CA ASP A 188 3.60 16.93 10.23
C ASP A 188 4.19 18.24 10.82
N SER A 189 3.53 18.76 11.84
CA SER A 189 3.76 20.06 12.44
C SER A 189 4.67 19.92 13.65
N GLY A 190 5.96 19.77 13.39
CA GLY A 190 7.00 20.09 14.37
C GLY A 190 7.98 18.97 14.68
N PHE A 191 9.25 19.33 14.53
CA PHE A 191 10.48 18.59 14.78
C PHE A 191 10.95 17.69 13.63
N SER A 192 12.15 18.00 13.13
CA SER A 192 12.88 17.20 12.15
C SER A 192 13.08 15.77 12.68
N GLY A 193 12.54 14.76 12.00
CA GLY A 193 12.82 13.34 12.29
C GLY A 193 11.60 12.43 12.14
N SER A 194 11.81 11.12 12.32
CA SER A 194 10.80 10.05 12.27
C SER A 194 9.82 10.03 13.45
N VAL A 195 10.15 10.73 14.54
CA VAL A 195 9.40 10.73 15.81
C VAL A 195 7.98 11.32 15.71
N PRO A 196 7.73 12.42 14.99
CA PRO A 196 6.40 13.01 14.97
C PRO A 196 5.40 12.18 14.15
N PHE A 197 5.81 11.54 13.05
CA PHE A 197 4.99 10.57 12.33
C PHE A 197 4.63 9.39 13.24
N ILE A 198 5.61 8.79 13.93
CA ILE A 198 5.37 7.65 14.83
C ILE A 198 4.33 7.99 15.90
N ARG A 199 4.38 9.18 16.50
CA ARG A 199 3.36 9.63 17.47
C ARG A 199 1.97 9.70 16.84
N LEU A 200 1.86 10.34 15.68
CA LEU A 200 0.59 10.49 14.97
C LEU A 200 0.03 9.13 14.54
N ALA A 201 0.89 8.25 14.03
CA ALA A 201 0.51 6.90 13.65
C ALA A 201 0.01 6.09 14.85
N ASN A 202 0.66 6.21 16.02
CA ASN A 202 0.22 5.55 17.25
C ASN A 202 -1.12 6.11 17.76
N GLU A 203 -1.35 7.42 17.69
CA GLU A 203 -2.62 8.08 18.04
C GLU A 203 -3.77 7.64 17.14
N LEU A 204 -3.49 7.45 15.85
CA LEU A 204 -4.44 6.94 14.86
C LEU A 204 -4.54 5.41 14.85
N HIS A 205 -3.73 4.70 15.63
CA HIS A 205 -3.64 3.24 15.64
C HIS A 205 -3.34 2.61 14.26
N ILE A 206 -2.53 3.30 13.45
CA ILE A 206 -1.99 2.79 12.18
C ILE A 206 -0.55 2.31 12.37
N MET A 207 0.00 1.60 11.40
CA MET A 207 1.38 1.10 11.48
C MET A 207 2.38 2.26 11.43
N SER A 208 3.33 2.25 12.37
CA SER A 208 4.32 3.32 12.56
C SER A 208 5.75 2.93 12.15
N ASP A 209 5.98 1.67 11.76
CA ASP A 209 7.26 1.20 11.25
C ASP A 209 7.50 1.64 9.80
N GLU A 210 8.78 1.73 9.46
CA GLU A 210 9.27 1.97 8.11
C GLU A 210 10.23 0.85 7.68
N LYS A 211 10.39 0.70 6.37
CA LYS A 211 11.44 -0.11 5.78
C LYS A 211 12.19 0.71 4.73
N ALA A 212 13.50 0.88 4.93
CA ALA A 212 14.38 1.65 4.06
C ALA A 212 13.88 3.08 3.76
N GLY A 213 13.40 3.75 4.81
CA GLY A 213 12.89 5.12 4.81
C GLY A 213 11.42 5.25 4.40
N VAL A 214 10.73 4.15 4.06
CA VAL A 214 9.37 4.16 3.54
C VAL A 214 8.38 3.65 4.59
N TYR A 215 7.43 4.48 5.01
CA TYR A 215 6.34 4.06 5.89
C TYR A 215 5.33 3.19 5.14
N ARG A 216 4.64 2.33 5.89
CA ARG A 216 3.57 1.45 5.40
C ARG A 216 2.54 2.24 4.58
N THR A 217 2.17 1.70 3.41
CA THR A 217 1.23 2.29 2.43
C THR A 217 1.59 3.66 1.85
N ALA A 218 2.77 4.20 2.15
CA ALA A 218 3.13 5.55 1.74
C ALA A 218 3.30 5.66 0.22
N TYR A 219 2.86 6.78 -0.35
CA TYR A 219 3.19 7.21 -1.71
C TYR A 219 3.70 8.64 -1.71
N MET A 220 4.89 8.87 -2.27
CA MET A 220 5.61 10.15 -2.14
C MET A 220 5.79 10.57 -0.66
N GLY A 221 5.97 9.59 0.22
CA GLY A 221 6.05 9.77 1.68
C GLY A 221 4.71 10.09 2.37
N VAL A 222 3.61 10.20 1.63
CA VAL A 222 2.28 10.50 2.17
C VAL A 222 1.54 9.20 2.49
N VAL A 223 1.04 9.09 3.71
CA VAL A 223 0.19 7.95 4.13
C VAL A 223 -1.27 8.39 4.11
N ALA A 224 -2.09 7.67 3.35
CA ALA A 224 -3.54 7.93 3.26
C ALA A 224 -4.33 6.84 3.96
N VAL A 225 -5.17 7.26 4.91
CA VAL A 225 -6.04 6.39 5.71
C VAL A 225 -7.38 7.07 5.89
N GLN A 226 -8.44 6.31 6.10
CA GLN A 226 -9.70 6.88 6.57
C GLN A 226 -9.64 7.05 8.10
N THR A 227 -10.35 8.04 8.65
CA THR A 227 -10.62 8.09 10.09
C THR A 227 -12.01 8.68 10.31
N LYS A 228 -12.89 7.95 11.01
CA LYS A 228 -14.25 8.40 11.35
C LYS A 228 -15.05 8.95 10.15
N GLY A 229 -14.89 8.33 8.97
CA GLY A 229 -15.56 8.74 7.73
C GLY A 229 -14.86 9.85 6.93
N THR A 230 -13.74 10.38 7.43
CA THR A 230 -12.94 11.42 6.78
C THR A 230 -11.72 10.80 6.11
N GLN A 231 -11.42 11.18 4.87
CA GLN A 231 -10.18 10.77 4.22
C GLN A 231 -9.04 11.64 4.76
N LEU A 232 -8.03 11.02 5.36
CA LEU A 232 -6.91 11.71 5.98
C LEU A 232 -5.60 11.43 5.23
N TYR A 233 -4.88 12.50 4.89
CA TYR A 233 -3.53 12.44 4.32
C TYR A 233 -2.51 12.91 5.36
N LEU A 234 -1.59 12.01 5.74
CA LEU A 234 -0.46 12.31 6.59
C LEU A 234 0.71 12.75 5.72
N VAL A 235 0.97 14.06 5.68
CA VAL A 235 1.89 14.67 4.71
C VAL A 235 3.22 15.00 5.40
N PRO A 236 4.37 14.56 4.85
CA PRO A 236 5.69 14.98 5.33
C PRO A 236 5.84 16.50 5.33
N ARG A 237 6.65 17.03 6.24
CA ARG A 237 6.89 18.48 6.33
C ARG A 237 7.44 19.07 5.03
N SER A 238 8.31 18.35 4.33
CA SER A 238 8.86 18.73 3.03
C SER A 238 7.83 18.72 1.90
N GLY A 239 6.63 18.22 2.16
CA GLY A 239 5.63 17.91 1.16
C GLY A 239 5.86 16.54 0.50
N PRO A 240 4.95 16.14 -0.41
CA PRO A 240 5.06 14.88 -1.13
C PRO A 240 6.33 14.85 -1.99
N SER A 241 7.17 13.82 -1.84
CA SER A 241 8.33 13.61 -2.71
C SER A 241 8.78 12.13 -2.69
N PHE A 242 9.54 11.71 -3.70
CA PHE A 242 10.18 10.38 -3.74
C PHE A 242 11.52 10.35 -2.98
N VAL A 243 11.81 11.34 -2.14
CA VAL A 243 13.03 11.42 -1.33
C VAL A 243 12.76 10.80 0.04
N TYR A 244 13.33 9.62 0.28
CA TYR A 244 13.26 8.94 1.58
C TYR A 244 14.57 9.15 2.34
N SER A 245 14.46 9.40 3.65
CA SER A 245 15.62 9.41 4.53
C SER A 245 16.20 8.00 4.63
N SER A 246 17.49 7.87 4.38
CA SER A 246 18.26 6.62 4.60
C SER A 246 18.84 6.58 6.00
#